data_AF-A0A2J6T058-F1
#
_entry.id   AF-A0A2J6T058-F1
#
_cell.length_a   1.000
_cell.length_b   1.000
_cell.length_c   1.000
_cell.angle_alpha   90.00
_cell.angle_beta   90.00
_cell.angle_gamma   90.00
#
_symmetry.space_group_name_H-M   'P 1'
#
loop_
_entity.id
_entity.type
_entity.pdbx_description
1 polymer ?
#
loop_
_entity_poly.entity_id
_entity_poly.type
_entity_poly.pdbx_seq_one_letter_code
_entity_poly.pdbx_strand_id
1 'polypeptide(L)'
;MPKAMRQTSRRQVEELARRLRKMPKYKTKLYLEKEARMQEALKAYHDLSETEITSLWIVAGVFDVSYTTLYGREQGAKPLSENGGHNTRLNKAQEMSLIWYMDIAIEGFPAS
;
A
#
# COMPACT_ATOMS: atom_id res chain seq x y z
N MET A 1 -6.75 6.29 -39.18
CA MET A 1 -7.11 6.99 -37.93
C MET A 1 -5.83 7.18 -37.11
N PRO A 2 -5.28 8.40 -36.95
CA PRO A 2 -4.07 8.57 -36.16
C PRO A 2 -4.40 8.49 -34.67
N LYS A 3 -3.70 7.61 -33.94
CA LYS A 3 -3.76 7.55 -32.47
C LYS A 3 -3.23 8.88 -31.93
N ALA A 4 -4.10 9.68 -31.32
CA ALA A 4 -3.69 10.88 -30.60
C ALA A 4 -2.79 10.47 -29.43
N MET A 5 -1.48 10.51 -29.66
CA MET A 5 -0.47 10.29 -28.64
C MET A 5 -0.54 11.52 -27.72
N ARG A 6 -1.21 11.38 -26.57
CA ARG A 6 -1.28 12.45 -25.57
C ARG A 6 0.13 12.74 -25.10
N GLN A 7 0.71 13.82 -25.61
CA GLN A 7 2.01 14.33 -25.21
C GLN A 7 1.83 14.98 -23.83
N THR A 8 1.82 14.16 -22.78
CA THR A 8 1.78 14.66 -21.40
C THR A 8 3.04 15.48 -21.19
N SER A 9 2.89 16.78 -20.95
CA SER A 9 4.05 17.66 -20.85
C SER A 9 4.89 17.28 -19.63
N ARG A 10 6.22 17.46 -19.69
CA ARG A 10 7.13 17.17 -18.58
C ARG A 10 6.67 17.82 -17.26
N ARG A 11 6.09 19.03 -17.35
CA ARG A 11 5.47 19.75 -16.23
C ARG A 11 4.26 19.03 -15.62
N GLN A 12 3.39 18.43 -16.44
CA GLN A 12 2.24 17.66 -15.96
C GLN A 12 2.68 16.38 -15.23
N VAL A 13 3.74 15.72 -15.71
CA VAL A 13 4.31 14.53 -15.05
C VAL A 13 4.92 14.92 -13.70
N GLU A 14 5.68 16.01 -13.64
CA GLU A 14 6.27 16.54 -12.39
C GLU A 14 5.19 16.96 -11.39
N GLU A 15 4.13 17.62 -11.84
CA GLU A 15 3.03 18.02 -10.98
C GLU A 15 2.25 16.82 -10.44
N LEU A 16 1.99 15.80 -11.28
CA LEU A 16 1.38 14.55 -10.85
C LEU A 16 2.26 13.81 -9.85
N ALA A 17 3.57 13.71 -10.10
CA ALA A 17 4.52 13.09 -9.17
C ALA A 17 4.53 13.80 -7.80
N ARG A 18 4.51 15.13 -7.80
CA ARG A 18 4.43 15.94 -6.57
C ARG A 18 3.12 15.72 -5.82
N ARG A 19 1.99 15.61 -6.51
CA ARG A 19 0.69 15.28 -5.89
C ARG A 19 0.70 13.86 -5.31
N LEU A 20 1.21 12.88 -6.06
CA LEU A 20 1.31 11.49 -5.62
C LEU A 20 2.20 11.32 -4.38
N ARG A 21 3.33 12.04 -4.30
CA ARG A 21 4.21 12.04 -3.12
C ARG A 21 3.53 12.55 -1.85
N LYS A 22 2.60 13.50 -1.97
CA LYS A 22 1.87 14.07 -0.82
C LYS A 22 0.66 13.22 -0.41
N MET A 23 0.20 12.30 -1.27
CA MET A 23 -0.94 11.45 -0.94
C MET A 23 -0.50 10.26 -0.10
N PRO A 24 -1.29 9.87 0.92
CA PRO A 24 -1.12 8.59 1.57
C PRO A 24 -1.18 7.47 0.53
N LYS A 25 -0.26 6.51 0.62
CA LYS A 25 -0.13 5.39 -0.34
C LYS A 25 -1.47 4.69 -0.61
N TYR A 26 -2.29 4.53 0.44
CA TYR A 26 -3.59 3.86 0.37
C TYR A 26 -4.68 4.64 -0.39
N LYS A 27 -4.45 5.92 -0.72
CA LYS A 27 -5.34 6.74 -1.56
C LYS A 27 -4.91 6.79 -3.02
N THR A 28 -3.78 6.18 -3.37
CA THR A 28 -3.32 6.17 -4.76
C THR A 28 -4.17 5.23 -5.60
N LYS A 29 -4.47 5.62 -6.84
CA LYS A 29 -5.26 4.80 -7.78
C LYS A 29 -4.69 3.38 -7.93
N LEU A 30 -3.37 3.28 -8.08
CA LEU A 30 -2.66 2.00 -8.18
C LEU A 30 -2.89 1.10 -6.96
N TYR A 31 -2.88 1.67 -5.75
CA TYR A 31 -3.15 0.89 -4.54
C TYR A 31 -4.60 0.41 -4.51
N LEU A 32 -5.56 1.27 -4.81
CA LEU A 32 -6.98 0.91 -4.82
C LEU A 32 -7.29 -0.20 -5.84
N GLU A 33 -6.70 -0.13 -7.03
CA GLU A 33 -6.82 -1.19 -8.05
C GLU A 33 -6.24 -2.52 -7.56
N LYS A 34 -5.08 -2.50 -6.88
CA LYS A 34 -4.49 -3.71 -6.31
C LYS A 34 -5.34 -4.30 -5.18
N GLU A 35 -5.91 -3.47 -4.32
CA GLU A 35 -6.81 -3.93 -3.27
C GLU A 35 -8.12 -4.49 -3.82
N ALA A 36 -8.66 -3.89 -4.89
CA ALA A 36 -9.85 -4.43 -5.56
C ALA A 36 -9.59 -5.85 -6.10
N ARG A 37 -8.46 -6.07 -6.79
CA ARG A 37 -8.07 -7.41 -7.24
C ARG A 37 -7.85 -8.39 -6.09
N MET A 38 -7.31 -7.92 -4.97
CA MET A 38 -7.13 -8.74 -3.77
C MET A 38 -8.48 -9.18 -3.17
N GLN A 39 -9.47 -8.29 -3.16
CA GLN A 39 -10.83 -8.62 -2.70
C GLN A 39 -11.54 -9.59 -3.65
N GLU A 40 -11.39 -9.41 -4.96
CA GLU A 40 -11.92 -10.33 -5.96
C GLU A 40 -11.28 -11.72 -5.86
N ALA A 41 -9.96 -11.78 -5.69
CA ALA A 41 -9.21 -13.00 -5.43
C ALA A 41 -9.74 -13.76 -4.21
N LEU A 42 -9.93 -13.08 -3.08
CA LEU A 42 -10.48 -13.71 -1.87
C LEU A 42 -11.92 -14.19 -2.06
N LYS A 43 -12.76 -13.41 -2.76
CA LYS A 43 -14.14 -13.83 -3.08
C LYS A 43 -14.13 -15.11 -3.91
N ALA A 44 -13.31 -15.16 -4.96
CA ALA A 44 -13.20 -16.34 -5.82
C ALA A 44 -12.66 -17.55 -5.05
N TYR A 45 -11.72 -17.36 -4.12
CA TYR A 45 -11.22 -18.43 -3.26
C TYR A 45 -12.29 -19.03 -2.33
N HIS A 46 -13.23 -18.21 -1.87
CA HIS A 46 -14.30 -18.66 -0.98
C HIS A 46 -15.58 -19.08 -1.72
N ASP A 47 -15.59 -18.98 -3.05
CA ASP A 47 -16.73 -19.41 -3.87
C ASP A 47 -16.72 -20.94 -4.01
N LEU A 48 -17.66 -21.60 -3.33
CA LEU A 48 -17.79 -23.06 -3.36
C LEU A 48 -18.27 -23.61 -4.71
N SER A 49 -18.75 -22.75 -5.62
CA SER A 49 -19.11 -23.14 -6.98
C SER A 49 -17.90 -23.19 -7.93
N GLU A 50 -16.80 -22.55 -7.55
CA GLU A 50 -15.59 -22.50 -8.35
C GLU A 50 -14.70 -23.72 -8.06
N THR A 51 -14.69 -24.66 -9.00
CA THR A 51 -13.99 -25.95 -8.83
C THR A 51 -12.54 -25.90 -9.29
N GLU A 52 -12.15 -24.90 -10.09
CA GLU A 52 -10.78 -24.75 -10.58
C GLU A 52 -9.86 -24.12 -9.52
N ILE A 53 -10.44 -23.41 -8.55
CA ILE A 53 -9.73 -22.71 -7.48
C ILE A 53 -9.56 -23.65 -6.28
N THR A 54 -8.47 -24.42 -6.29
CA THR A 54 -8.17 -25.39 -5.22
C THR A 54 -7.21 -24.85 -4.15
N SER A 55 -6.58 -23.69 -4.38
CA SER A 55 -5.64 -23.09 -3.43
C SER A 55 -5.46 -21.59 -3.64
N LEU A 56 -5.02 -20.89 -2.58
CA LEU A 56 -4.63 -19.49 -2.63
C LEU A 56 -3.52 -19.20 -3.66
N TRP A 57 -2.65 -20.18 -3.96
CA TRP A 57 -1.57 -20.01 -4.93
C TRP A 57 -2.09 -19.89 -6.36
N ILE A 58 -3.08 -20.71 -6.72
CA ILE A 58 -3.76 -20.64 -8.03
C ILE A 58 -4.46 -19.29 -8.19
N VAL A 59 -5.21 -18.87 -7.17
CA VAL A 59 -5.91 -17.58 -7.13
C VAL A 59 -4.95 -16.42 -7.31
N ALA A 60 -3.82 -16.46 -6.60
CA ALA A 60 -2.81 -15.41 -6.70
C ALA A 60 -2.28 -15.27 -8.13
N GLY A 61 -2.09 -16.39 -8.83
CA GLY A 61 -1.71 -16.41 -10.24
C GLY A 61 -2.80 -15.86 -11.17
N VAL A 62 -4.05 -16.32 -11.02
CA VAL A 62 -5.18 -15.91 -11.88
C VAL A 62 -5.46 -14.40 -11.78
N PHE A 63 -5.42 -13.85 -10.57
CA PHE A 63 -5.76 -12.44 -10.32
C PHE A 63 -4.54 -11.49 -10.35
N ASP A 64 -3.35 -11.98 -10.66
CA ASP A 64 -2.09 -11.21 -10.64
C ASP A 64 -1.91 -10.42 -9.33
N VAL A 65 -1.97 -11.16 -8.21
CA VAL A 65 -1.75 -10.63 -6.86
C VAL A 65 -0.65 -11.38 -6.14
N SER A 66 -0.01 -10.71 -5.17
CA SER A 66 1.04 -11.32 -4.36
C SER A 66 0.44 -12.42 -3.46
N TYR A 67 0.91 -13.65 -3.63
CA TYR A 67 0.52 -14.78 -2.78
C TYR A 67 0.73 -14.49 -1.28
N THR A 68 1.90 -13.96 -0.91
CA THR A 68 2.20 -13.66 0.51
C THR A 68 1.25 -12.62 1.09
N THR A 69 0.87 -11.62 0.30
CA THR A 69 -0.11 -10.61 0.73
C THR A 69 -1.50 -11.22 0.84
N LEU A 70 -1.92 -12.01 -0.15
CA LEU A 70 -3.21 -12.68 -0.19
C LEU A 70 -3.39 -13.64 1.00
N TYR A 71 -2.39 -14.47 1.26
CA TYR A 71 -2.34 -15.35 2.43
C TYR A 71 -2.47 -14.56 3.74
N GLY A 72 -1.72 -13.47 3.88
CA GLY A 72 -1.86 -12.60 5.06
C GLY A 72 -3.28 -12.04 5.21
N ARG A 73 -3.96 -11.69 4.11
CA ARG A 73 -5.34 -11.20 4.14
C ARG A 73 -6.34 -12.27 4.54
N GLU A 74 -6.19 -13.50 4.04
CA GLU A 74 -7.02 -14.63 4.44
C GLU A 74 -6.87 -14.92 5.94
N GLN A 75 -5.67 -14.75 6.50
CA GLN A 75 -5.40 -14.82 7.94
C GLN A 75 -5.86 -13.58 8.75
N GLY A 76 -6.58 -12.64 8.13
CA GLY A 76 -7.18 -11.48 8.80
C GLY A 76 -6.33 -10.21 8.82
N ALA A 77 -5.21 -10.16 8.09
CA ALA A 77 -4.48 -8.89 7.93
C ALA A 77 -5.37 -7.86 7.22
N LYS A 78 -5.39 -6.63 7.73
CA LYS A 78 -6.21 -5.55 7.18
C LYS A 78 -5.47 -4.73 6.11
N PRO A 79 -6.19 -4.09 5.19
CA PRO A 79 -5.60 -3.16 4.23
C PRO A 79 -4.97 -1.95 4.90
N LEU A 80 -4.00 -1.33 4.23
CA LEU A 80 -3.38 -0.08 4.68
C LEU A 80 -4.41 1.05 4.84
N SER A 81 -5.51 1.04 4.07
CA SER A 81 -6.61 2.00 4.24
C SER A 81 -7.33 1.85 5.57
N GLU A 82 -7.42 0.63 6.11
CA GLU A 82 -8.06 0.34 7.41
C GLU A 82 -7.07 0.43 8.56
N ASN A 83 -5.79 0.08 8.32
CA ASN A 83 -4.71 0.21 9.31
C ASN A 83 -4.20 1.65 9.48
N GLY A 84 -4.85 2.66 8.89
CA GLY A 84 -4.47 4.08 9.00
C GLY A 84 -3.23 4.49 8.20
N GLY A 85 -2.62 3.56 7.46
CA GLY A 85 -1.29 3.70 6.86
C GLY A 85 -0.19 3.75 7.92
N HIS A 86 1.06 3.46 7.51
CA HIS A 86 2.23 3.49 8.41
C HIS A 86 2.54 4.87 9.03
N ASN A 87 1.73 5.89 8.74
CA ASN A 87 1.87 7.26 9.23
C ASN A 87 0.75 7.59 10.22
N THR A 88 0.53 6.73 11.22
CA THR A 88 -0.27 7.11 12.38
C THR A 88 0.38 8.36 12.98
N ARG A 89 -0.39 9.44 13.18
CA ARG A 89 0.11 10.60 13.94
C ARG A 89 0.61 10.06 15.28
N LEU A 90 1.85 10.39 15.61
CA LEU A 90 2.38 10.10 16.94
C LEU A 90 1.44 10.75 17.95
N ASN A 91 1.11 10.02 19.02
CA ASN A 91 0.46 10.65 20.15
C ASN A 91 1.45 11.60 20.83
N LYS A 92 0.95 12.50 21.70
CA LYS A 92 1.78 13.53 22.35
C LYS A 92 2.99 12.94 23.10
N ALA A 93 2.85 11.77 23.69
CA ALA A 93 3.96 11.09 24.37
C ALA A 93 5.01 10.58 23.37
N GLN A 94 4.59 9.93 22.29
CA GLN A 94 5.48 9.44 21.23
C GLN A 94 6.19 10.57 20.49
N GLU A 95 5.52 11.69 20.27
CA GLU A 95 6.10 12.89 19.66
C GLU A 95 7.17 13.50 20.57
N MET A 96 6.87 13.64 21.88
CA MET A 96 7.85 14.10 22.87
C MET A 96 9.05 13.15 23.00
N SER A 97 8.83 11.83 22.97
CA SER A 97 9.92 10.84 23.00
C SER A 97 10.81 10.92 21.75
N LEU A 98 10.22 11.18 20.58
CA LEU A 98 10.98 11.35 19.35
C LEU A 98 11.81 12.64 19.38
N ILE A 99 11.24 13.76 19.84
CA ILE A 99 11.95 15.03 20.01
C ILE A 99 13.15 14.83 20.95
N TRP A 100 12.91 14.23 22.12
CA TRP A 100 13.97 13.94 23.10
C TRP A 100 15.09 13.06 22.52
N TYR A 101 14.73 12.03 21.74
CA TYR A 101 15.72 11.17 21.08
C TYR A 101 16.53 11.95 20.03
N MET A 102 15.89 12.83 19.26
CA MET A 102 16.58 13.66 18.26
C MET A 102 17.51 14.67 18.92
N ASP A 103 17.10 15.29 20.02
CA ASP A 103 17.93 16.22 20.79
C ASP A 103 19.20 15.52 21.31
N ILE A 104 19.07 14.31 21.87
CA ILE A 104 20.22 13.51 22.33
C ILE A 104 21.11 13.06 21.17
N ALA A 105 20.52 12.66 20.03
CA ALA A 105 21.28 12.22 18.87
C ALA A 105 22.06 13.37 18.21
N ILE A 106 21.59 14.62 18.34
CA ILE A 106 22.25 15.82 17.81
C ILE A 106 23.36 16.32 18.76
N GLU A 107 23.19 16.16 20.08
CA GLU A 107 24.21 16.55 21.07
C GLU A 107 25.39 15.57 21.19
N GLY A 108 25.39 14.49 20.42
CA GLY A 108 26.46 13.51 20.40
C GLY A 108 26.29 12.49 21.52
N PHE A 109 26.12 11.23 21.12
CA PHE A 109 26.30 10.09 22.00
C PHE A 109 27.60 10.26 22.79
N PRO A 110 27.62 10.11 24.14
CA PRO A 110 28.88 10.05 24.84
C PRO A 110 29.61 8.81 24.30
N ALA A 111 30.66 9.05 23.52
CA ALA A 111 31.70 8.06 23.36
C ALA A 111 32.22 7.82 24.79
N SER A 112 31.95 6.61 25.28
CA SER A 112 32.52 5.96 26.47
C SER A 112 33.68 6.68 27.15
#